data_AF-A0A662A7C7-F1
#
_entry.id   AF-A0A662A7C7-F1
#
_cell.length_a   1.000
_cell.length_b   1.000
_cell.length_c   1.000
_cell.angle_alpha   90.00
_cell.angle_beta   90.00
_cell.angle_gamma   90.00
#
_symmetry.space_group_name_H-M   'P 1'
#
loop_
_entity.id
_entity.type
_entity.pdbx_description
1 polymer ?
#
loop_
_entity_poly.entity_id
_entity_poly.type
_entity_poly.pdbx_seq_one_letter_code
_entity_poly.pdbx_strand_id
1 'polypeptide(L)'
;MKKILVISSWYPNIDNPGLGTFFRDQATLFEDEFDIRIFAGHMSPYVSRSKKLKNTIRFALFRKVSIQKMNDYYLSPPYVYGFRFMPGLNKCKKANFRLIISTFLNYFERNILPDWKPDLIHAQNTNMAGIIARYISEKFQIPYIVTDHHPFSPRLSHHIAAEIKLALINSKKN
;
A
#
# COMPACT_ATOMS: atom_id res chain seq x y z
N MET A 1 -22.00 -9.21 4.76
CA MET A 1 -21.08 -8.37 5.54
C MET A 1 -20.36 -7.42 4.60
N LYS A 2 -20.22 -6.13 4.96
CA LYS A 2 -19.51 -5.14 4.12
C LYS A 2 -18.00 -5.43 4.15
N LYS A 3 -17.33 -5.28 3.01
CA LYS A 3 -15.90 -5.62 2.82
C LYS A 3 -15.04 -4.36 2.91
N ILE A 4 -14.10 -4.32 3.85
CA ILE A 4 -13.23 -3.16 4.07
C ILE A 4 -11.77 -3.59 3.85
N LEU A 5 -11.11 -2.95 2.88
CA LEU A 5 -9.68 -3.13 2.67
C LEU A 5 -8.90 -2.08 3.43
N VAL A 6 -8.15 -2.50 4.44
CA VAL A 6 -7.28 -1.60 5.19
C VAL A 6 -5.90 -1.57 4.54
N ILE A 7 -5.45 -0.39 4.10
CA ILE A 7 -4.10 -0.19 3.57
C ILE A 7 -3.24 0.48 4.63
N SER A 8 -2.16 -0.19 5.04
CA SER A 8 -1.20 0.37 5.99
C SER A 8 0.21 0.45 5.38
N SER A 9 1.01 1.40 5.84
CA SER A 9 2.43 1.50 5.42
C SER A 9 3.37 0.60 6.22
N TRP A 10 2.93 0.14 7.39
CA TRP A 10 3.60 -0.85 8.21
C TRP A 10 2.55 -1.69 8.93
N TYR A 11 2.89 -2.94 9.20
CA TYR A 11 2.01 -3.90 9.84
C TYR A 11 2.85 -4.95 10.59
N PRO A 12 2.34 -5.54 11.68
CA PRO A 12 3.07 -6.54 12.45
C PRO A 12 3.49 -7.71 11.56
N ASN A 13 4.74 -8.13 11.73
CA ASN A 13 5.32 -9.23 10.95
C ASN A 13 6.28 -10.04 11.81
N ILE A 14 6.75 -11.17 11.27
CA ILE A 14 7.64 -12.10 11.99
C ILE A 14 8.95 -11.46 12.49
N ASP A 15 9.49 -10.48 11.77
CA ASP A 15 10.75 -9.82 12.12
C ASP A 15 10.54 -8.72 13.18
N ASN A 16 9.36 -8.10 13.18
CA ASN A 16 8.99 -7.07 14.14
C ASN A 16 7.49 -7.18 14.52
N PRO A 17 7.16 -8.02 15.51
CA PRO A 17 5.78 -8.27 15.91
C PRO A 17 5.12 -7.08 16.59
N GLY A 18 5.89 -6.15 17.17
CA GLY A 18 5.38 -4.93 17.81
C GLY A 18 5.06 -3.78 16.84
N LEU A 19 5.48 -3.89 15.58
CA LEU A 19 5.35 -2.78 14.62
C LEU A 19 3.90 -2.60 14.17
N GLY A 20 3.26 -1.50 14.60
CA GLY A 20 1.92 -1.16 14.12
C GLY A 20 0.82 -2.09 14.65
N THR A 21 0.99 -2.64 15.85
CA THR A 21 -0.03 -3.45 16.54
C THR A 21 -1.37 -2.73 16.63
N PHE A 22 -1.36 -1.41 16.83
CA PHE A 22 -2.57 -0.58 16.81
C PHE A 22 -3.46 -0.82 15.56
N PHE A 23 -2.88 -0.94 14.36
CA PHE A 23 -3.67 -1.18 13.15
C PHE A 23 -4.27 -2.58 13.12
N ARG A 24 -3.55 -3.56 13.67
CA ARG A 24 -4.05 -4.93 13.81
C ARG A 24 -5.18 -4.98 14.82
N ASP A 25 -5.00 -4.37 15.98
CA ASP A 25 -6.00 -4.36 17.04
C ASP A 25 -7.28 -3.66 16.58
N GLN A 26 -7.15 -2.49 15.94
CA GLN A 26 -8.29 -1.78 15.36
C GLN A 26 -9.01 -2.63 14.31
N ALA A 27 -8.27 -3.27 13.41
CA ALA A 27 -8.88 -4.10 12.38
C ALA A 27 -9.56 -5.35 12.95
N THR A 28 -8.99 -5.97 13.98
CA THR A 28 -9.56 -7.14 14.68
C THR A 28 -10.87 -6.79 15.38
N LEU A 29 -10.95 -5.63 16.04
CA LEU A 29 -12.16 -5.17 16.74
C LEU A 29 -13.37 -5.02 15.82
N PHE A 30 -13.16 -4.83 14.52
CA PHE A 30 -14.24 -4.64 13.56
C PHE A 30 -14.54 -5.92 12.73
N GLU A 31 -13.84 -7.05 12.97
CA GLU A 31 -14.05 -8.30 12.22
C GLU A 31 -15.43 -8.94 12.48
N ASP A 32 -16.05 -8.65 13.63
CA ASP A 32 -17.39 -9.13 13.97
C ASP A 32 -18.49 -8.46 13.15
N GLU A 33 -18.24 -7.24 12.66
CA GLU A 33 -19.21 -6.42 11.90
C GLU A 33 -18.88 -6.32 10.40
N PHE A 34 -17.60 -6.43 10.05
CA PHE A 34 -17.08 -6.20 8.70
C PHE A 34 -16.12 -7.32 8.25
N ASP A 35 -16.10 -7.62 6.95
CA ASP A 35 -15.09 -8.50 6.36
C ASP A 35 -13.85 -7.64 6.12
N ILE A 36 -12.89 -7.70 7.05
CA ILE A 36 -11.70 -6.87 7.03
C ILE A 36 -10.51 -7.65 6.52
N ARG A 37 -9.83 -7.08 5.53
CA ARG A 37 -8.55 -7.60 5.04
C ARG A 37 -7.52 -6.50 5.00
N ILE A 38 -6.29 -6.85 5.32
CA ILE A 38 -5.16 -5.94 5.32
C ILE A 38 -4.44 -6.03 3.98
N PHE A 39 -4.00 -4.90 3.44
CA PHE A 39 -3.15 -4.84 2.25
C PHE A 39 -1.82 -4.18 2.58
N ALA A 40 -0.76 -4.99 2.62
CA ALA A 40 0.56 -4.58 3.09
C ALA A 40 1.66 -4.94 2.08
N GLY A 41 2.45 -3.93 1.68
CA GLY A 41 3.59 -4.09 0.80
C GLY A 41 4.92 -3.88 1.52
N HIS A 42 5.81 -4.88 1.47
CA HIS A 42 7.15 -4.81 1.99
C HIS A 42 8.17 -4.51 0.89
N MET A 43 8.83 -3.36 0.96
CA MET A 43 9.92 -3.04 0.05
C MET A 43 11.20 -3.74 0.49
N SER A 44 11.84 -4.48 -0.41
CA SER A 44 13.09 -5.19 -0.10
C SER A 44 14.21 -4.22 0.31
N PRO A 45 14.74 -4.28 1.55
CA PRO A 45 15.69 -3.29 2.04
C PRO A 45 17.10 -3.49 1.46
N TYR A 46 17.58 -4.74 1.40
CA TYR A 46 18.95 -5.08 1.03
C TYR A 46 19.03 -5.60 -0.42
N VAL A 47 19.01 -4.66 -1.37
CA VAL A 47 19.11 -4.98 -2.81
C VAL A 47 20.34 -4.32 -3.42
N SER A 48 21.21 -5.13 -4.04
CA SER A 48 22.42 -4.65 -4.75
C SER A 48 22.09 -3.59 -5.81
N ARG A 49 23.04 -2.68 -6.06
CA ARG A 49 22.86 -1.59 -7.05
C ARG A 49 22.57 -2.10 -8.46
N SER A 50 23.19 -3.20 -8.88
CA SER A 50 22.97 -3.83 -10.18
C SER A 50 21.53 -4.36 -10.32
N LYS A 51 21.00 -5.02 -9.29
CA LYS A 51 19.59 -5.48 -9.25
C LYS A 51 18.62 -4.28 -9.30
N LYS A 52 18.89 -3.21 -8.54
CA LYS A 52 18.08 -1.97 -8.59
C LYS A 52 18.08 -1.34 -9.99
N LEU A 53 19.24 -1.26 -10.64
CA LEU A 53 19.37 -0.75 -12.02
C LEU A 53 18.56 -1.61 -13.01
N LYS A 54 18.74 -2.94 -12.98
CA LYS A 54 17.97 -3.87 -13.81
C LYS A 54 16.46 -3.69 -13.62
N ASN A 55 16.01 -3.52 -12.37
CA ASN A 55 14.60 -3.28 -12.05
C ASN A 55 14.10 -1.94 -12.62
N THR A 56 14.88 -0.87 -12.47
CA THR A 56 14.53 0.45 -13.04
C THR A 56 14.42 0.40 -14.56
N ILE A 57 15.38 -0.23 -15.25
CA ILE A 57 15.35 -0.37 -16.72
C ILE A 57 14.14 -1.21 -17.14
N ARG A 58 13.92 -2.37 -16.50
CA ARG A 58 12.79 -3.26 -16.78
C ARG A 58 11.45 -2.53 -16.62
N PHE A 59 11.30 -1.74 -15.56
CA PHE A 59 10.09 -0.94 -15.34
C PHE A 59 9.96 0.19 -16.36
N ALA A 60 11.05 0.89 -16.71
CA ALA A 60 11.02 1.98 -17.67
C ALA A 60 10.61 1.51 -19.07
N LEU A 61 11.16 0.39 -19.54
CA LEU A 61 10.93 -0.14 -20.88
C LEU A 61 9.60 -0.90 -21.00
N PHE A 62 9.26 -1.73 -20.01
CA PHE A 62 8.16 -2.70 -20.15
C PHE A 62 7.03 -2.53 -19.13
N ARG A 63 7.16 -1.58 -18.19
CA ARG A 63 6.23 -1.41 -17.04
C ARG A 63 6.05 -2.67 -16.20
N LYS A 64 6.97 -3.64 -16.31
CA LYS A 64 6.92 -4.90 -15.56
C LYS A 64 7.44 -4.69 -14.14
N VAL A 65 6.61 -5.04 -13.16
CA VAL A 65 6.96 -5.07 -11.73
C VAL A 65 7.37 -6.47 -11.29
N SER A 66 8.13 -6.56 -10.20
CA SER A 66 8.53 -7.83 -9.57
C SER A 66 7.90 -7.89 -8.18
N ILE A 67 7.05 -8.89 -7.99
CA ILE A 67 6.21 -9.09 -6.82
C ILE A 67 6.41 -10.53 -6.35
N GLN A 68 6.57 -10.71 -5.04
CA GLN A 68 6.58 -12.01 -4.38
C GLN A 68 5.50 -11.99 -3.29
N LYS A 69 4.53 -12.91 -3.32
CA LYS A 69 3.53 -13.04 -2.25
C LYS A 69 4.19 -13.41 -0.92
N MET A 70 3.63 -12.92 0.18
CA MET A 70 4.13 -13.15 1.53
C MET A 70 2.96 -13.56 2.44
N ASN A 71 2.47 -14.79 2.26
CA ASN A 71 1.26 -15.25 2.94
C ASN A 71 1.43 -15.36 4.47
N ASP A 72 2.62 -15.74 4.94
CA ASP A 72 2.86 -16.03 6.38
C ASP A 72 3.87 -15.08 7.04
N TYR A 73 4.18 -13.97 6.38
CA TYR A 73 5.13 -12.99 6.92
C TYR A 73 4.47 -12.02 7.90
N TYR A 74 3.22 -11.67 7.65
CA TYR A 74 2.45 -10.73 8.46
C TYR A 74 1.61 -11.48 9.49
N LEU A 75 1.42 -10.89 10.67
CA LEU A 75 0.65 -11.53 11.72
C LEU A 75 -0.85 -11.37 11.48
N SER A 76 -1.56 -12.48 11.39
CA SER A 76 -3.04 -12.55 11.40
C SER A 76 -3.57 -12.97 12.78
N PRO A 77 -4.85 -12.70 13.13
CA PRO A 77 -5.87 -11.98 12.36
C PRO A 77 -5.68 -10.44 12.35
N PRO A 78 -6.32 -9.71 11.40
CA PRO A 78 -7.11 -10.19 10.24
C PRO A 78 -6.29 -10.83 9.10
N TYR A 79 -6.95 -11.31 8.05
CA TYR A 79 -6.26 -11.84 6.86
C TYR A 79 -5.45 -10.75 6.14
N VAL A 80 -4.21 -11.07 5.74
CA VAL A 80 -3.29 -10.12 5.15
C VAL A 80 -2.93 -10.49 3.71
N TYR A 81 -3.24 -9.60 2.78
CA TYR A 81 -2.66 -9.56 1.45
C TYR A 81 -1.24 -8.96 1.50
N GLY A 82 -0.29 -9.78 1.94
CA GLY A 82 1.12 -9.42 2.05
C GLY A 82 1.90 -9.67 0.78
N PHE A 83 2.76 -8.73 0.38
CA PHE A 83 3.70 -8.97 -0.71
C PHE A 83 5.01 -8.21 -0.54
N ARG A 84 6.07 -8.75 -1.14
CA ARG A 84 7.38 -8.13 -1.28
C ARG A 84 7.55 -7.57 -2.68
N PHE A 85 8.21 -6.43 -2.79
CA PHE A 85 8.65 -5.88 -4.06
C PHE A 85 10.05 -5.29 -3.98
N MET A 86 10.69 -5.13 -5.14
CA MET A 86 12.05 -4.61 -5.25
C MET A 86 12.03 -3.11 -5.59
N PRO A 87 12.83 -2.27 -4.91
CA PRO A 87 13.00 -0.87 -5.30
C PRO A 87 13.76 -0.71 -6.62
N GLY A 88 13.63 0.46 -7.25
CA GLY A 88 14.54 0.90 -8.31
C GLY A 88 15.76 1.65 -7.76
N LEU A 89 16.50 2.31 -8.63
CA LEU A 89 17.63 3.16 -8.27
C LEU A 89 17.20 4.33 -7.38
N ASN A 90 17.86 4.50 -6.24
CA ASN A 90 17.55 5.55 -5.27
C ASN A 90 17.54 6.98 -5.86
N LYS A 91 18.40 7.25 -6.87
CA LYS A 91 18.46 8.56 -7.55
C LYS A 91 17.22 8.84 -8.41
N CYS A 92 16.51 7.82 -8.87
CA CYS A 92 15.37 7.94 -9.78
C CYS A 92 14.04 8.05 -9.01
N LYS A 93 13.90 9.06 -8.14
CA LYS A 93 12.75 9.19 -7.22
C LYS A 93 11.39 9.11 -7.92
N LYS A 94 11.18 9.85 -9.01
CA LYS A 94 9.92 9.82 -9.80
C LYS A 94 9.64 8.44 -10.41
N ALA A 95 10.67 7.75 -10.90
CA ALA A 95 10.51 6.42 -11.46
C ALA A 95 10.18 5.40 -10.37
N ASN A 96 10.82 5.50 -9.20
CA ASN A 96 10.51 4.65 -8.05
C ASN A 96 9.10 4.88 -7.54
N PHE A 97 8.64 6.13 -7.47
CA PHE A 97 7.26 6.45 -7.11
C PHE A 97 6.27 5.75 -8.03
N ARG A 98 6.43 5.91 -9.36
CA ARG A 98 5.58 5.20 -10.34
C ARG A 98 5.68 3.69 -10.21
N LEU A 99 6.88 3.15 -9.96
CA LEU A 99 7.08 1.72 -9.76
C LEU A 99 6.28 1.21 -8.56
N ILE A 100 6.30 1.93 -7.43
CA ILE A 100 5.54 1.58 -6.24
C ILE A 100 4.05 1.57 -6.56
N ILE A 101 3.51 2.66 -7.11
CA ILE A 101 2.08 2.74 -7.48
C ILE A 101 1.68 1.61 -8.43
N SER A 102 2.46 1.39 -9.50
CA SER A 102 2.19 0.29 -10.44
C SER A 102 2.25 -1.09 -9.77
N THR A 103 3.12 -1.28 -8.78
CA THR A 103 3.25 -2.54 -8.05
C THR A 103 1.98 -2.82 -7.23
N PHE A 104 1.53 -1.84 -6.44
CA PHE A 104 0.30 -1.99 -5.64
C PHE A 104 -0.93 -2.19 -6.51
N LEU A 105 -1.08 -1.41 -7.60
CA LEU A 105 -2.21 -1.57 -8.53
C LEU A 105 -2.20 -2.95 -9.21
N ASN A 106 -1.04 -3.43 -9.68
CA ASN A 106 -0.93 -4.76 -10.28
C ASN A 106 -1.23 -5.86 -9.27
N TYR A 107 -0.78 -5.71 -8.01
CA TYR A 107 -1.07 -6.70 -6.98
C TYR A 107 -2.57 -6.77 -6.70
N PHE A 108 -3.19 -5.61 -6.46
CA PHE A 108 -4.62 -5.49 -6.16
C PHE A 108 -5.47 -6.11 -7.27
N GLU A 109 -5.22 -5.72 -8.53
CA GLU A 109 -5.97 -6.19 -9.70
C GLU A 109 -5.86 -7.70 -9.93
N ARG A 110 -4.70 -8.30 -9.66
CA ARG A 110 -4.43 -9.71 -9.97
C ARG A 110 -4.70 -10.67 -8.82
N ASN A 111 -4.67 -10.21 -7.57
CA ASN A 111 -4.64 -11.08 -6.40
C ASN A 111 -5.69 -10.75 -5.35
N ILE A 112 -6.32 -9.58 -5.43
CA ILE A 112 -7.36 -9.17 -4.47
C ILE A 112 -8.69 -9.12 -5.22
N LEU A 113 -8.77 -8.26 -6.24
CA LEU A 113 -10.01 -7.95 -6.95
C LEU A 113 -10.77 -9.16 -7.52
N PRO A 114 -10.13 -10.21 -8.09
CA PRO A 114 -10.85 -11.35 -8.67
C PRO A 114 -11.66 -12.15 -7.66
N ASP A 115 -11.10 -12.36 -6.46
CA ASP A 115 -11.70 -13.22 -5.43
C ASP A 115 -12.40 -12.39 -4.35
N TRP A 116 -12.00 -11.13 -4.19
CA TRP A 116 -12.46 -10.26 -3.12
C TRP A 116 -12.40 -8.78 -3.51
N LYS A 117 -13.56 -8.21 -3.83
CA LYS A 117 -13.71 -6.78 -4.10
C LYS A 117 -14.17 -6.05 -2.83
N PRO A 118 -13.42 -5.08 -2.30
CA PRO A 118 -13.85 -4.28 -1.16
C PRO A 118 -14.96 -3.29 -1.55
N ASP A 119 -15.87 -3.03 -0.62
CA ASP A 119 -16.86 -1.95 -0.69
C ASP A 119 -16.23 -0.60 -0.33
N LEU A 120 -15.20 -0.60 0.54
CA LEU A 120 -14.50 0.58 1.03
C LEU A 120 -13.01 0.29 1.23
N ILE A 121 -12.16 1.29 0.95
CA ILE A 121 -10.75 1.26 1.30
C ILE A 121 -10.50 2.21 2.49
N HIS A 122 -9.86 1.72 3.53
CA HIS A 122 -9.45 2.52 4.68
C HIS A 122 -7.93 2.67 4.70
N ALA A 123 -7.42 3.85 4.34
CA ALA A 123 -6.00 4.15 4.38
C ALA A 123 -5.56 4.64 5.76
N GLN A 124 -4.62 3.93 6.37
CA GLN A 124 -4.08 4.18 7.72
C GLN A 124 -2.85 5.09 7.73
N ASN A 125 -2.87 6.08 6.83
CA ASN A 125 -2.06 7.30 6.82
C ASN A 125 -2.26 8.01 5.49
N THR A 126 -1.96 9.31 5.48
CA THR A 126 -2.02 10.13 4.26
C THR A 126 -0.85 9.92 3.31
N ASN A 127 0.25 9.30 3.77
CA ASN A 127 1.45 9.04 2.98
C ASN A 127 1.20 8.01 1.87
N MET A 128 1.97 6.93 1.80
CA MET A 128 1.82 5.98 0.71
C MET A 128 0.46 5.27 0.75
N ALA A 129 -0.12 5.00 1.92
CA ALA A 129 -1.42 4.32 2.00
C ALA A 129 -2.53 5.17 1.36
N GLY A 130 -2.64 6.44 1.74
CA GLY A 130 -3.63 7.36 1.18
C GLY A 130 -3.45 7.58 -0.33
N ILE A 131 -2.20 7.75 -0.79
CA ILE A 131 -1.90 7.87 -2.22
C ILE A 131 -2.32 6.60 -2.97
N ILE A 132 -1.96 5.42 -2.47
CA ILE A 132 -2.31 4.13 -3.09
C ILE A 132 -3.84 3.97 -3.12
N ALA A 133 -4.54 4.28 -2.03
CA ALA A 133 -5.99 4.23 -1.96
C ALA A 133 -6.64 5.12 -3.02
N ARG A 134 -6.15 6.36 -3.21
CA ARG A 134 -6.60 7.26 -4.29
C ARG A 134 -6.44 6.61 -5.66
N TYR A 135 -5.26 6.06 -5.97
CA TYR A 135 -5.00 5.44 -7.28
C TYR A 135 -5.87 4.18 -7.51
N ILE A 136 -6.13 3.39 -6.47
CA ILE A 136 -7.05 2.24 -6.57
C ILE A 136 -8.48 2.76 -6.80
N SER A 137 -8.89 3.77 -6.05
CA SER A 137 -10.21 4.40 -6.17
C SER A 137 -10.47 4.93 -7.57
N GLU A 138 -9.53 5.72 -8.11
CA GLU A 138 -9.64 6.29 -9.46
C GLU A 138 -9.72 5.20 -10.54
N LYS A 139 -8.95 4.11 -10.39
CA LYS A 139 -8.92 3.04 -11.40
C LYS A 139 -10.12 2.09 -11.31
N PHE A 140 -10.57 1.75 -10.11
CA PHE A 140 -11.54 0.68 -9.87
C PHE A 140 -12.89 1.16 -9.31
N GLN A 141 -13.04 2.47 -9.11
CA GLN A 141 -14.27 3.11 -8.63
C GLN A 141 -14.73 2.57 -7.27
N ILE A 142 -13.78 2.40 -6.34
CA ILE A 142 -14.02 1.98 -4.95
C ILE A 142 -13.79 3.19 -4.05
N PRO A 143 -14.75 3.59 -3.19
CA PRO A 143 -14.57 4.73 -2.30
C PRO A 143 -13.48 4.45 -1.26
N TYR A 144 -12.87 5.52 -0.74
CA TYR A 144 -11.86 5.40 0.30
C TYR A 144 -11.92 6.53 1.31
N ILE A 145 -11.54 6.19 2.54
CA ILE A 145 -11.32 7.13 3.64
C ILE A 145 -9.86 7.09 4.09
N VAL A 146 -9.41 8.16 4.73
CA VAL A 146 -8.05 8.27 5.26
C VAL A 146 -8.13 8.64 6.74
N THR A 147 -7.44 7.86 7.57
CA THR A 147 -7.14 8.24 8.96
C THR A 147 -5.66 8.53 9.05
N ASP A 148 -5.31 9.73 9.49
CA ASP A 148 -3.92 10.13 9.66
C ASP A 148 -3.51 10.08 11.13
N HIS A 149 -2.32 9.54 11.37
CA HIS A 149 -1.78 9.31 12.71
C HIS A 149 -0.49 10.10 12.96
N HIS A 150 0.01 10.80 11.94
CA HIS A 150 1.29 11.50 12.00
C HIS A 150 1.15 12.95 11.52
N PRO A 151 1.88 13.89 12.13
CA PRO A 151 2.04 15.22 11.55
C PRO A 151 2.80 15.13 10.22
N PHE A 152 2.45 16.00 9.28
CA PHE A 152 3.15 16.08 8.00
C PHE A 152 4.62 16.45 8.21
N SER A 153 5.52 15.71 7.55
CA SER A 153 6.95 16.05 7.60
C SER A 153 7.22 17.32 6.81
N PRO A 154 7.91 18.32 7.39
CA PRO A 154 8.27 19.55 6.67
C PRO A 154 9.29 19.31 5.55
N ARG A 155 9.89 18.10 5.49
CA ARG A 155 10.88 17.70 4.47
C ARG A 155 10.25 16.96 3.28
N LEU A 156 8.92 16.92 3.19
CA LEU A 156 8.22 16.32 2.04
C LEU A 156 8.57 17.08 0.75
N SER A 157 8.93 16.35 -0.30
CA SER A 157 9.11 16.96 -1.61
C SER A 157 7.77 17.51 -2.13
N HIS A 158 7.78 18.65 -2.82
CA HIS A 158 6.60 19.28 -3.41
C HIS A 158 5.69 18.30 -4.19
N HIS A 159 6.28 17.39 -4.96
CA HIS A 159 5.53 16.36 -5.70
C HIS A 159 4.74 15.44 -4.77
N ILE A 160 5.35 14.92 -3.70
CA ILE A 160 4.67 14.02 -2.76
C ILE A 160 3.63 14.80 -1.94
N ALA A 161 3.92 16.05 -1.56
CA ALA A 161 2.94 16.90 -0.88
C ALA A 161 1.68 17.14 -1.75
N ALA A 162 1.84 17.32 -3.06
CA ALA A 162 0.72 17.42 -3.99
C ALA A 162 -0.09 16.13 -4.06
N GLU A 163 0.56 14.97 -4.14
CA GLU A 163 -0.09 13.65 -4.13
C GLU A 163 -0.91 13.41 -2.86
N ILE A 164 -0.35 13.77 -1.70
CA ILE A 164 -1.04 13.69 -0.40
C ILE A 164 -2.26 14.61 -0.36
N LYS A 165 -2.10 15.86 -0.83
CA LYS A 165 -3.21 16.82 -0.89
C LYS A 165 -4.36 16.29 -1.74
N LEU A 166 -4.06 15.70 -2.91
CA LEU A 166 -5.07 15.07 -3.76
C LEU A 166 -5.74 13.88 -3.06
N ALA A 167 -4.98 13.04 -2.37
CA ALA A 167 -5.52 11.92 -1.60
C ALA A 167 -6.52 12.39 -0.51
N LEU A 168 -6.23 13.49 0.17
CA LEU A 168 -7.12 14.05 1.20
C LEU A 168 -8.36 14.75 0.64
N ILE A 169 -8.23 15.46 -0.48
CA ILE A 169 -9.37 16.13 -1.11
C ILE A 169 -10.37 15.10 -1.65
N ASN A 170 -9.86 14.04 -2.28
CA ASN A 170 -10.70 13.03 -2.91
C ASN A 170 -11.29 12.02 -1.90
N SER A 171 -10.73 11.91 -0.68
CA SER A 171 -11.32 11.07 0.38
C SER A 171 -12.59 11.69 0.99
N LYS A 172 -12.86 12.99 0.77
CA LYS A 172 -14.04 13.70 1.28
C LYS A 172 -15.21 13.75 0.29
N LYS A 173 -14.99 13.29 -0.95
CA LYS A 173 -15.94 13.45 -2.06
C LYS A 173 -16.81 12.23 -2.33
N ASN A 174 -16.66 11.16 -1.54
CA ASN A 174 -17.39 9.90 -1.71
C ASN A 174 -18.32 9.67 -0.53
#